data_AF-A0A2V5T3T5-F1
#
_entry.id   AF-A0A2V5T3T5-F1
#
_cell.length_a   1.000
_cell.length_b   1.000
_cell.length_c   1.000
_cell.angle_alpha   90.00
_cell.angle_beta   90.00
_cell.angle_gamma   90.00
#
_symmetry.space_group_name_H-M   'P 1'
#
loop_
_entity.id
_entity.type
_entity.pdbx_description
1 polymer ?
#
loop_
_entity_poly.entity_id
_entity_poly.type
_entity_poly.pdbx_seq_one_letter_code
_entity_poly.pdbx_strand_id
1 'polypeptide(L)'
;MPPDSLMQRNLLRCLTWQIPSGQRIAQEMGIPPLSDTELAELQTIRPEFVDSTPLFYYILKEAQLREDGLRLGPVGARIVAEVFIGLLQIDPDSYLSVQPNWVPTLPTHDGTPESFRMIDFLTFAGVDPTSRGQ
;
A
#
# COMPACT_ATOMS: atom_id res chain seq x y z
N MET A 1 19.68 20.70 -11.21
CA MET A 1 19.21 19.43 -11.80
C MET A 1 18.41 18.71 -10.72
N PRO A 2 17.22 18.15 -11.00
CA PRO A 2 16.50 17.35 -10.01
C PRO A 2 17.35 16.12 -9.62
N PRO A 3 17.23 15.61 -8.38
CA PRO A 3 18.02 14.46 -7.93
C PRO A 3 17.62 13.17 -8.67
N ASP A 4 18.61 12.32 -8.96
CA ASP A 4 18.40 11.06 -9.69
C ASP A 4 17.79 9.95 -8.81
N SER A 5 17.99 10.02 -7.49
CA SER A 5 17.50 9.02 -6.55
C SER A 5 16.00 9.16 -6.28
N LEU A 6 15.24 8.09 -6.55
CA LEU A 6 13.80 8.01 -6.23
C LEU A 6 13.54 8.23 -4.74
N MET A 7 14.35 7.64 -3.87
CA MET A 7 14.22 7.81 -2.41
C MET A 7 14.38 9.27 -2.02
N GLN A 8 15.37 9.96 -2.58
CA GLN A 8 15.58 11.39 -2.31
C GLN A 8 14.40 12.22 -2.82
N ARG A 9 13.89 11.94 -4.01
CA ARG A 9 12.72 12.63 -4.57
C ARG A 9 11.48 12.43 -3.70
N ASN A 10 11.25 11.22 -3.19
CA ASN A 10 10.11 10.91 -2.32
C ASN A 10 10.22 11.67 -0.99
N LEU A 11 11.39 11.65 -0.34
CA LEU A 11 11.61 12.37 0.92
C LEU A 11 11.50 13.89 0.75
N LEU A 12 12.06 14.45 -0.33
CA LEU A 12 11.91 15.87 -0.65
C LEU A 12 10.45 16.26 -0.91
N ARG A 13 9.67 15.36 -1.52
CA ARG A 13 8.24 15.58 -1.73
C ARG A 13 7.50 15.61 -0.39
N CYS A 14 7.79 14.67 0.53
CA CYS A 14 7.21 14.71 1.88
C CYS A 14 7.48 16.05 2.57
N LEU A 15 8.71 16.57 2.45
CA LEU A 15 9.06 17.88 3.00
C LEU A 15 8.31 19.03 2.30
N THR A 16 8.25 19.01 0.97
CA THR A 16 7.59 20.05 0.15
C THR A 16 6.12 20.20 0.52
N TRP A 17 5.43 19.08 0.76
CA TRP A 17 4.02 19.06 1.15
C TRP A 17 3.81 19.06 2.66
N GLN A 18 4.87 19.27 3.44
CA GLN A 18 4.83 19.32 4.90
C GLN A 18 4.10 18.12 5.52
N ILE A 19 4.32 16.93 4.95
CA ILE A 19 3.67 15.70 5.41
C ILE A 19 4.08 15.42 6.85
N PRO A 20 3.12 15.11 7.75
CA PRO A 20 3.41 14.75 9.14
C PRO A 20 4.37 13.56 9.26
N SER A 21 5.00 13.42 10.44
CA SER A 21 5.82 12.25 10.74
C SER A 21 5.00 10.96 10.77
N GLY A 22 5.66 9.82 10.57
CA GLY A 22 5.01 8.51 10.67
C GLY A 22 4.37 8.25 12.03
N GLN A 23 5.04 8.64 13.11
CA GLN A 23 4.53 8.57 14.48
C GLN A 23 3.24 9.37 14.64
N ARG A 24 3.19 10.60 14.10
CA ARG A 24 1.99 11.45 14.20
C ARG A 24 0.82 10.87 13.42
N ILE A 25 1.07 10.33 12.22
CA ILE A 25 0.02 9.64 11.44
C ILE A 25 -0.45 8.39 12.16
N ALA A 26 0.46 7.58 12.71
CA ALA A 26 0.11 6.38 13.47
C ALA A 26 -0.80 6.73 14.66
N GLN A 27 -0.44 7.76 15.43
CA GLN A 27 -1.23 8.26 16.55
C GLN A 27 -2.63 8.72 16.11
N GLU A 28 -2.73 9.51 15.05
CA GLU A 28 -4.01 9.97 14.50
C GLU A 28 -4.90 8.79 14.06
N MET A 29 -4.29 7.73 13.52
CA MET A 29 -4.98 6.50 13.14
C MET A 29 -5.32 5.58 14.32
N GLY A 30 -4.85 5.87 15.54
CA GLY A 30 -4.97 4.97 16.69
C GLY A 30 -4.11 3.70 16.56
N ILE A 31 -3.08 3.73 15.72
CA ILE A 31 -2.13 2.64 15.52
C ILE A 31 -0.93 2.86 16.46
N PRO A 32 -0.49 1.83 17.22
CA PRO A 32 0.72 1.94 18.03
C PRO A 32 1.93 2.35 17.16
N PRO A 33 2.58 3.50 17.44
CA PRO A 33 3.73 3.93 16.66
C PRO A 33 4.94 3.01 16.88
N LEU A 34 5.86 2.97 15.91
CA LEU A 34 7.18 2.39 16.09
C LEU A 34 7.89 3.08 17.26
N SER A 35 8.55 2.30 18.10
CA SER A 35 9.25 2.84 19.27
C SER A 35 10.58 3.48 18.87
N ASP A 36 11.10 4.35 19.75
CA ASP A 36 12.40 4.99 19.57
C ASP A 36 13.52 3.97 19.37
N THR A 37 13.43 2.82 20.05
CA THR A 37 14.38 1.71 19.90
C THR A 37 14.35 1.08 18.52
N GLU A 38 13.17 1.00 17.90
CA GLU A 38 12.98 0.48 16.54
C GLU A 38 13.51 1.46 15.48
N LEU A 39 13.61 2.74 15.84
CA LEU A 39 14.07 3.84 15.00
C LEU A 39 15.49 4.32 15.37
N ALA A 40 16.17 3.64 16.30
CA ALA A 40 17.44 4.08 16.86
C ALA A 40 18.54 4.29 15.82
N GLU A 41 18.47 3.61 14.67
CA GLU A 41 19.43 3.80 13.57
C GLU A 41 19.42 5.24 13.03
N LEU A 42 18.28 5.93 13.09
CA LEU A 42 18.15 7.32 12.66
C LEU A 42 18.88 8.30 13.58
N GLN A 43 19.14 7.91 14.83
CA GLN A 43 19.84 8.77 15.79
C GLN A 43 21.24 9.18 15.29
N THR A 44 21.91 8.27 14.57
CA THR A 44 23.24 8.50 13.99
C THR A 44 23.23 9.49 12.82
N ILE A 45 22.08 9.64 12.17
CA ILE A 45 21.86 10.57 11.06
C ILE A 45 21.47 11.94 11.63
N ARG A 46 20.44 11.95 12.46
CA ARG A 46 19.91 13.14 13.13
C ARG A 46 19.00 12.71 14.30
N PRO A 47 19.29 13.07 15.56
CA PRO A 47 18.51 12.64 16.72
C PRO A 47 17.00 12.91 16.60
N GLU A 48 16.62 14.06 16.05
CA GLU A 48 15.21 14.48 15.90
C GLU A 48 14.40 13.59 14.96
N PHE A 49 15.06 12.76 14.13
CA PHE A 49 14.36 11.81 13.27
C PHE A 49 13.84 10.60 14.02
N VAL A 50 14.35 10.30 15.22
CA VAL A 50 13.77 9.25 16.07
C VAL A 50 12.37 9.67 16.53
N ASP A 51 12.20 10.94 16.89
CA ASP A 51 10.92 11.47 17.39
C ASP A 51 9.97 11.91 16.24
N SER A 52 10.54 12.30 15.11
CA SER A 52 9.79 12.83 13.96
C SER A 52 10.30 12.23 12.64
N THR A 53 10.11 10.94 12.47
CA THR A 53 10.55 10.21 11.28
C THR A 53 9.72 10.60 10.05
N PRO A 54 10.34 10.93 8.90
CA PRO A 54 9.61 11.17 7.66
C PRO A 54 8.71 9.99 7.28
N LEU A 55 7.42 10.27 7.02
CA LEU A 55 6.39 9.24 6.81
C LEU A 55 6.80 8.15 5.81
N PHE A 56 7.41 8.54 4.69
CA PHE A 56 7.79 7.57 3.66
C PHE A 56 8.81 6.54 4.17
N TYR A 57 9.85 6.98 4.89
CA TYR A 57 10.80 6.06 5.50
C TYR A 57 10.14 5.25 6.61
N TYR A 58 9.30 5.88 7.43
CA TYR A 58 8.58 5.20 8.52
C TYR A 58 7.77 4.01 7.99
N ILE A 59 7.03 4.18 6.89
CA ILE A 59 6.24 3.10 6.27
C ILE A 59 7.13 1.94 5.80
N LEU A 60 8.31 2.25 5.25
CA LEU A 60 9.27 1.20 4.85
C LEU A 60 9.86 0.46 6.05
N LYS A 61 10.20 1.19 7.12
CA LYS A 61 10.68 0.60 8.37
C LYS A 61 9.61 -0.24 9.05
N GLU A 62 8.37 0.24 9.05
CA GLU A 62 7.21 -0.48 9.57
C GLU A 62 6.98 -1.78 8.80
N ALA A 63 7.00 -1.73 7.46
CA ALA A 63 6.92 -2.92 6.62
C ALA A 63 8.03 -3.93 6.94
N GLN A 64 9.27 -3.47 7.09
CA GLN A 64 10.39 -4.33 7.47
C GLN A 64 10.16 -5.02 8.82
N LEU A 65 9.71 -4.29 9.85
CA LEU A 65 9.64 -4.77 11.22
C LEU A 65 8.37 -5.58 11.54
N ARG A 66 7.28 -5.34 10.81
CA ARG A 66 5.97 -5.94 11.09
C ARG A 66 5.59 -7.03 10.09
N GLU A 67 6.08 -6.94 8.86
CA GLU A 67 5.65 -7.77 7.73
C GLU A 67 6.85 -8.37 6.96
N ASP A 68 8.03 -8.42 7.59
CA ASP A 68 9.29 -8.90 6.99
C ASP A 68 9.68 -8.19 5.68
N GLY A 69 9.13 -6.99 5.44
CA GLY A 69 9.29 -6.24 4.18
C GLY A 69 8.53 -6.85 2.99
N LEU A 70 7.70 -7.88 3.20
CA LEU A 70 6.93 -8.54 2.15
C LEU A 70 5.62 -7.80 1.83
N ARG A 71 5.10 -7.02 2.79
CA ARG A 71 3.85 -6.26 2.69
C ARG A 71 3.96 -4.94 3.44
N LEU A 72 3.03 -4.04 3.20
CA LEU A 72 2.92 -2.81 3.98
C LEU A 72 2.46 -3.13 5.41
N GLY A 73 3.08 -2.48 6.38
CA GLY A 73 2.63 -2.53 7.77
C GLY A 73 1.36 -1.71 8.02
N PRO A 74 0.88 -1.64 9.27
CA PRO A 74 -0.43 -1.08 9.61
C PRO A 74 -0.70 0.34 9.09
N VAL A 75 0.23 1.29 9.26
CA VAL A 75 0.06 2.67 8.78
C VAL A 75 0.07 2.70 7.25
N GLY A 76 1.07 2.08 6.63
CA GLY A 76 1.19 2.07 5.17
C GLY A 76 0.01 1.41 4.48
N ALA A 77 -0.42 0.25 4.97
CA ALA A 77 -1.53 -0.51 4.43
C ALA A 77 -2.85 0.25 4.58
N ARG A 78 -3.09 0.89 5.73
CA ARG A 78 -4.32 1.66 5.97
C ARG A 78 -4.44 2.86 5.03
N ILE A 79 -3.36 3.62 4.83
CA ILE A 79 -3.35 4.73 3.87
C ILE A 79 -3.79 4.25 2.48
N VAL A 80 -3.19 3.16 1.99
CA VAL A 80 -3.49 2.63 0.66
C VAL A 80 -4.93 2.07 0.60
N ALA A 81 -5.33 1.29 1.60
CA ALA A 81 -6.65 0.67 1.64
C ALA A 81 -7.77 1.72 1.69
N GLU A 82 -7.64 2.75 2.53
CA GLU A 82 -8.66 3.79 2.66
C GLU A 82 -8.80 4.63 1.38
N VAL A 83 -7.72 4.82 0.61
CA VAL A 83 -7.82 5.46 -0.71
C VAL A 83 -8.69 4.62 -1.65
N PHE A 84 -8.43 3.31 -1.78
CA PHE A 84 -9.21 2.44 -2.66
C PHE A 84 -10.66 2.29 -2.18
N ILE A 85 -10.87 2.07 -0.89
CA ILE A 85 -12.22 1.96 -0.32
C ILE A 85 -12.99 3.27 -0.53
N GLY A 86 -12.36 4.42 -0.26
CA GLY A 86 -12.97 5.73 -0.47
C GLY A 86 -13.33 5.97 -1.93
N LEU A 87 -12.45 5.64 -2.87
CA LEU A 87 -12.75 5.73 -4.31
C LEU A 87 -13.96 4.86 -4.68
N LEU A 88 -14.00 3.60 -4.23
CA LEU A 88 -15.11 2.69 -4.53
C LEU A 88 -16.43 3.12 -3.89
N GLN A 89 -16.41 3.70 -2.69
CA GLN A 89 -17.62 4.14 -1.98
C GLN A 89 -18.18 5.46 -2.50
N ILE A 90 -17.32 6.38 -2.96
CA ILE A 90 -17.71 7.73 -3.37
C ILE A 90 -18.07 7.77 -4.86
N ASP A 91 -17.51 6.89 -5.68
CA ASP A 91 -17.84 6.81 -7.11
C ASP A 91 -19.26 6.21 -7.30
N PRO A 92 -20.23 6.99 -7.80
CA PRO A 92 -21.60 6.51 -8.00
C PRO A 92 -21.69 5.41 -9.06
N ASP A 93 -20.74 5.37 -9.99
CA ASP A 93 -20.66 4.38 -11.08
C ASP A 93 -19.82 3.16 -10.70
N SER A 94 -19.30 3.09 -9.47
CA SER A 94 -18.54 1.94 -9.02
C SER A 94 -19.43 0.68 -8.98
N TYR A 95 -18.84 -0.49 -9.22
CA TYR A 95 -19.55 -1.76 -9.05
C TYR A 95 -20.10 -1.94 -7.63
N LEU A 96 -19.42 -1.40 -6.62
CA LEU A 96 -19.89 -1.44 -5.23
C LEU A 96 -21.20 -0.66 -5.04
N SER A 97 -21.39 0.43 -5.78
CA SER A 97 -22.59 1.26 -5.78
C SER A 97 -23.69 0.70 -6.69
N VAL A 98 -23.36 0.44 -7.96
CA VAL A 98 -24.33 0.10 -9.00
C VAL A 98 -24.80 -1.35 -8.90
N GLN A 99 -23.90 -2.28 -8.56
CA GLN A 99 -24.22 -3.70 -8.50
C GLN A 99 -23.46 -4.40 -7.36
N PRO A 100 -23.89 -4.21 -6.09
CA PRO A 100 -23.15 -4.67 -4.91
C PRO A 100 -22.90 -6.17 -4.83
N ASN A 101 -23.74 -6.97 -5.49
CA ASN A 101 -23.62 -8.43 -5.57
C ASN A 101 -23.08 -8.89 -6.93
N TRP A 102 -22.39 -8.01 -7.67
CA TRP A 102 -21.79 -8.38 -8.95
C TRP A 102 -20.75 -9.47 -8.76
N VAL A 103 -20.80 -10.46 -9.66
CA VAL A 103 -19.80 -11.51 -9.79
C VAL A 103 -19.32 -11.53 -11.25
N PRO A 104 -18.05 -11.91 -11.52
CA PRO A 104 -17.54 -11.99 -12.87
C PRO A 104 -18.38 -12.92 -13.75
N THR A 105 -18.71 -12.47 -14.97
CA THR A 105 -19.44 -13.28 -15.97
C THR A 105 -18.51 -14.08 -16.88
N LEU A 106 -17.20 -13.92 -16.69
CA LEU A 106 -16.18 -14.61 -17.48
C LEU A 106 -16.06 -16.07 -17.05
N PRO A 107 -15.60 -16.96 -17.94
CA PRO A 107 -15.37 -18.36 -17.59
C PRO A 107 -14.41 -18.51 -16.41
N THR A 108 -14.72 -19.43 -15.50
CA THR A 108 -13.85 -19.87 -14.41
C THR A 108 -13.43 -21.32 -14.60
N HIS A 109 -12.31 -21.72 -14.03
CA HIS A 109 -11.79 -23.08 -14.12
C HIS A 109 -12.74 -24.15 -13.51
N ASP A 110 -13.58 -23.77 -12.54
CA ASP A 110 -14.54 -24.68 -11.88
C ASP A 110 -16.01 -24.41 -12.25
N GLY A 111 -16.27 -23.44 -13.12
CA GLY A 111 -17.60 -23.08 -13.60
C GLY A 111 -18.46 -22.27 -12.61
N THR A 112 -17.94 -21.91 -11.43
CA THR A 112 -18.65 -21.04 -10.47
C THR A 112 -18.19 -19.59 -10.61
N PRO A 113 -19.09 -18.60 -10.80
CA PRO A 113 -18.69 -17.18 -10.91
C PRO A 113 -17.94 -16.63 -9.69
N GLU A 114 -18.28 -17.13 -8.50
CA GLU A 114 -17.71 -16.69 -7.22
C GLU A 114 -16.27 -17.15 -7.02
N SER A 115 -15.82 -18.16 -7.76
CA SER A 115 -14.45 -18.66 -7.68
C SER A 115 -13.47 -17.89 -8.53
N PHE A 116 -13.92 -16.93 -9.35
CA PHE A 116 -13.12 -16.25 -10.36
C PHE A 116 -11.86 -15.63 -9.76
N ARG A 117 -10.71 -15.97 -10.36
CA ARG A 117 -9.38 -15.50 -9.95
C ARG A 117 -8.66 -14.84 -11.12
N MET A 118 -7.55 -14.20 -10.80
CA MET A 118 -6.67 -13.59 -11.82
C MET A 118 -6.19 -14.60 -12.86
N ILE A 119 -5.97 -15.87 -12.50
CA ILE A 119 -5.59 -16.91 -13.48
C ILE A 119 -6.69 -17.15 -14.52
N ASP A 120 -7.97 -17.17 -14.11
CA ASP A 120 -9.10 -17.32 -15.03
C ASP A 120 -9.15 -16.15 -16.02
N PHE A 121 -8.88 -14.93 -15.54
CA PHE A 121 -8.79 -13.75 -16.40
C PHE A 121 -7.65 -13.84 -17.42
N LEU A 122 -6.46 -14.26 -16.97
CA LEU A 122 -5.30 -14.42 -17.85
C LEU A 122 -5.52 -15.53 -18.88
N THR A 123 -6.17 -16.62 -18.49
CA THR A 123 -6.53 -17.72 -19.39
C THR A 123 -7.57 -17.28 -20.40
N PHE A 124 -8.62 -16.57 -19.97
CA PHE A 124 -9.60 -15.99 -20.88
C PHE A 124 -8.95 -15.03 -21.89
N ALA A 125 -7.96 -14.24 -21.46
CA ALA A 125 -7.20 -13.34 -22.31
C ALA A 125 -6.10 -14.03 -23.16
N GLY A 126 -5.88 -15.35 -23.00
CA GLY A 126 -4.87 -16.12 -23.74
C GLY A 126 -3.42 -15.79 -23.37
N VAL A 127 -3.19 -15.24 -22.18
CA VAL A 127 -1.87 -14.78 -21.72
C VAL A 127 -1.28 -15.59 -20.58
N ASP A 128 -1.98 -16.63 -20.13
CA ASP A 128 -1.45 -17.54 -19.13
C ASP A 128 -0.33 -18.44 -19.69
N PRO A 129 0.56 -18.99 -18.85
CA PRO A 129 1.68 -19.82 -19.29
C PRO A 129 1.27 -21.03 -20.12
N THR A 130 0.15 -21.68 -19.77
CA THR A 130 -0.33 -22.89 -20.45
C THR A 130 -0.87 -22.58 -21.85
N SER A 131 -1.58 -21.46 -22.02
CA SER A 131 -2.02 -20.98 -23.34
C SER A 131 -0.86 -20.46 -24.21
N ARG A 132 0.23 -20.01 -23.59
CA ARG A 132 1.43 -19.51 -24.29
C ARG A 132 2.44 -20.60 -24.67
N GLY A 133 2.28 -21.83 -24.18
CA GLY A 133 3.20 -22.94 -24.44
C GLY A 133 4.59 -22.77 -23.84
N GLN A 134 4.70 -22.11 -22.68
CA GLN A 134 5.96 -21.91 -21.92
C GLN A 134 5.99 -22.75 -20.65
#